data_AF-A0A964TX21-F1
#
_entry.id   AF-A0A964TX21-F1
#
_cell.length_a   1.000
_cell.length_b   1.000
_cell.length_c   1.000
_cell.angle_alpha   90.00
_cell.angle_beta   90.00
_cell.angle_gamma   90.00
#
_symmetry.space_group_name_H-M   'P 1'
#
loop_
_entity.id
_entity.type
_entity.pdbx_description
1 polymer ?
#
loop_
_entity_poly.entity_id
_entity_poly.type
_entity_poly.pdbx_seq_one_letter_code
_entity_poly.pdbx_strand_id
1 'polypeptide(L)'
;MSDWTKLITADDPIEAGFLRGLLESAGIAVQVRSMELWTAAVEIYFSEGARPSIWVRKRDLEGARRVLERRDEHGEGAPWTCPDCGERLEAQFTSCWQCGRVREGGG
;
A
#
# COMPACT_ATOMS: atom_id res chain seq x y z
N MET A 1 18.38 -18.48 13.57
CA MET A 1 17.04 -18.24 14.14
C MET A 1 16.35 -17.17 13.30
N SER A 2 15.11 -17.41 12.90
CA SER A 2 14.41 -16.55 11.93
C SER A 2 13.94 -15.23 12.57
N ASP A 3 14.74 -14.16 12.46
CA ASP A 3 14.45 -12.80 12.96
C ASP A 3 13.35 -12.06 12.19
N TRP A 4 12.17 -12.64 12.07
CA TRP A 4 11.01 -11.99 11.46
C TRP A 4 10.11 -11.39 12.53
N THR A 5 9.53 -10.23 12.23
CA THR A 5 8.53 -9.56 13.05
C THR A 5 7.39 -9.07 12.18
N LYS A 6 6.18 -9.04 12.75
CA LYS A 6 5.00 -8.56 12.06
C LYS A 6 5.08 -7.04 11.91
N LEU A 7 4.86 -6.56 10.69
CA LEU A 7 4.76 -5.13 10.38
C LEU A 7 3.30 -4.68 10.46
N ILE A 8 2.43 -5.34 9.70
CA ILE A 8 1.01 -4.98 9.56
C ILE A 8 0.16 -6.21 9.17
N THR A 9 -1.14 -6.17 9.48
CA THR A 9 -2.14 -7.06 8.88
C THR A 9 -2.81 -6.27 7.75
N ALA A 10 -2.75 -6.77 6.52
CA ALA A 10 -3.48 -6.16 5.41
C ALA A 10 -4.96 -6.55 5.49
N ASP A 11 -5.83 -5.71 4.95
CA ASP A 11 -7.27 -5.94 4.92
C ASP A 11 -7.65 -7.07 3.97
N ASP A 12 -6.92 -7.23 2.87
CA ASP A 12 -7.15 -8.26 1.85
C ASP A 12 -5.85 -8.70 1.13
N PRO A 13 -5.90 -9.77 0.30
CA PRO A 13 -4.75 -10.26 -0.45
C PRO A 13 -4.19 -9.29 -1.51
N ILE A 14 -5.01 -8.40 -2.06
CA ILE A 14 -4.58 -7.40 -3.04
C ILE A 14 -3.72 -6.35 -2.35
N GLU A 15 -4.18 -5.82 -1.21
CA GLU A 15 -3.40 -4.91 -0.40
C GLU A 15 -2.09 -5.58 0.06
N ALA A 16 -2.12 -6.83 0.51
CA ALA A 16 -0.91 -7.55 0.89
C ALA A 16 0.10 -7.68 -0.26
N GLY A 17 -0.38 -7.94 -1.49
CA GLY A 17 0.46 -7.99 -2.68
C GLY A 17 1.09 -6.62 -3.00
N PHE A 18 0.30 -5.56 -2.91
CA PHE A 18 0.78 -4.18 -3.09
C PHE A 18 1.85 -3.81 -2.06
N LEU A 19 1.58 -4.02 -0.76
CA LEU A 19 2.51 -3.72 0.32
C LEU A 19 3.82 -4.51 0.20
N ARG A 20 3.73 -5.78 -0.19
CA ARG A 20 4.91 -6.61 -0.48
C ARG A 20 5.74 -6.00 -1.60
N GLY A 21 5.14 -5.66 -2.73
CA GLY A 21 5.85 -5.08 -3.88
C GLY A 21 6.53 -3.76 -3.53
N LEU A 22 5.82 -2.88 -2.82
CA LEU A 22 6.36 -1.61 -2.33
C LEU A 22 7.61 -1.80 -1.46
N LEU A 23 7.53 -2.65 -0.45
CA LEU A 23 8.65 -2.92 0.47
C LEU A 23 9.82 -3.62 -0.24
N GLU A 24 9.54 -4.59 -1.12
CA GLU A 24 10.57 -5.28 -1.90
C GLU A 24 11.29 -4.31 -2.86
N SER A 25 10.58 -3.38 -3.49
CA SER A 25 11.19 -2.33 -4.32
C SER A 25 12.11 -1.39 -3.54
N ALA A 26 11.86 -1.22 -2.24
CA ALA A 26 12.72 -0.48 -1.32
C ALA A 26 13.90 -1.33 -0.78
N GLY A 27 14.08 -2.56 -1.29
CA GLY A 27 15.14 -3.48 -0.88
C GLY A 27 14.88 -4.21 0.44
N ILE A 28 13.63 -4.19 0.93
CA ILE A 28 13.26 -4.81 2.20
C ILE A 28 12.73 -6.23 1.94
N ALA A 29 13.33 -7.22 2.60
CA ALA A 29 12.87 -8.59 2.52
C ALA A 29 11.52 -8.75 3.26
N VAL A 30 10.52 -9.29 2.55
CA VAL A 30 9.15 -9.47 3.07
C VAL A 30 8.76 -10.94 3.10
N GLN A 31 8.01 -11.32 4.13
CA GLN A 31 7.23 -12.56 4.18
C GLN A 31 5.75 -12.22 4.32
N VAL A 32 4.94 -12.71 3.40
CA VAL A 32 3.48 -12.72 3.56
C VAL A 32 3.11 -14.00 4.28
N ARG A 33 2.41 -13.89 5.41
CA ARG A 33 1.87 -15.04 6.15
C ARG A 33 0.35 -14.92 6.18
N SER A 34 -0.32 -15.82 5.46
CA SER A 34 -1.74 -16.10 5.62
C SER A 34 -1.91 -17.14 6.74
N MET A 35 -3.04 -17.10 7.45
CA MET A 35 -3.45 -18.30 8.20
C MET A 35 -3.80 -19.37 7.16
N GLU A 36 -3.06 -20.48 7.17
CA GLU A 36 -3.24 -21.68 6.33
C GLU A 36 -4.57 -22.41 6.68
N LEU A 37 -5.70 -21.77 6.42
CA LEU A 37 -7.05 -22.35 6.51
C LEU A 37 -7.88 -22.05 5.26
N TRP A 38 -7.21 -21.78 4.13
CA TRP A 38 -7.87 -21.49 2.85
C TRP A 38 -8.62 -22.70 2.27
N THR A 39 -8.21 -23.93 2.56
CA THR A 39 -8.86 -25.12 1.98
C THR A 39 -10.24 -25.44 2.57
N ALA A 40 -10.66 -24.78 3.66
CA ALA A 40 -11.99 -24.95 4.26
C ALA A 40 -12.88 -23.69 4.19
N ALA A 41 -12.37 -22.55 3.71
CA ALA A 41 -12.98 -21.24 3.89
C ALA A 41 -13.56 -20.67 2.58
N VAL A 42 -14.35 -21.45 1.84
CA VAL A 42 -15.14 -20.90 0.72
C VAL A 42 -16.36 -20.10 1.23
N GLU A 43 -16.80 -20.32 2.48
CA GLU A 43 -18.03 -19.71 3.01
C GLU A 43 -17.84 -18.51 3.97
N ILE A 44 -16.62 -18.07 4.28
CA ILE A 44 -16.45 -17.01 5.29
C ILE A 44 -15.55 -15.86 4.82
N TYR A 45 -16.00 -15.15 3.78
CA TYR A 45 -15.48 -13.81 3.42
C TYR A 45 -15.70 -12.75 4.51
N PHE A 46 -16.33 -13.10 5.65
CA PHE A 46 -16.72 -12.17 6.72
C PHE A 46 -16.06 -12.42 8.08
N SER A 47 -15.02 -13.26 8.17
CA SER A 47 -14.31 -13.46 9.44
C SER A 47 -12.89 -12.89 9.36
N GLU A 48 -12.60 -11.96 10.25
CA GLU A 48 -11.30 -11.29 10.43
C GLU A 48 -10.08 -12.24 10.54
N GLY A 49 -10.32 -13.55 10.73
CA GLY A 49 -9.30 -14.59 10.91
C GLY A 49 -8.52 -15.01 9.66
N ALA A 50 -8.89 -14.58 8.45
CA ALA A 50 -8.18 -14.97 7.21
C ALA A 50 -7.24 -13.89 6.65
N ARG A 51 -7.12 -12.74 7.32
CA ARG A 51 -6.40 -11.58 6.79
C ARG A 51 -4.89 -11.83 6.67
N PRO A 52 -4.28 -11.57 5.50
CA PRO A 52 -2.85 -11.77 5.30
C PRO A 52 -2.03 -10.77 6.14
N SER A 53 -0.88 -11.22 6.63
CA SER A 53 0.02 -10.39 7.42
C SER A 53 1.38 -10.24 6.76
N ILE A 54 1.91 -9.02 6.80
CA ILE A 54 3.22 -8.66 6.27
C ILE A 54 4.24 -8.73 7.40
N TRP A 55 5.31 -9.49 7.17
CA TRP A 55 6.42 -9.67 8.09
C TRP A 55 7.72 -9.22 7.44
N VAL A 56 8.56 -8.55 8.21
CA VAL A 56 9.88 -8.07 7.80
C VAL A 56 10.94 -8.57 8.77
N ARG A 57 12.23 -8.45 8.43
CA ARG A 57 13.26 -8.73 9.42
C ARG A 57 13.21 -7.68 10.52
N LYS A 58 13.51 -8.07 11.76
CA LYS A 58 13.53 -7.11 12.90
C LYS A 58 14.38 -5.87 12.63
N ARG A 59 15.55 -6.05 11.99
CA ARG A 59 16.44 -4.95 11.60
C ARG A 59 15.83 -3.96 10.58
N ASP A 60 14.86 -4.43 9.78
CA ASP A 60 14.25 -3.66 8.70
C ASP A 60 12.91 -3.04 9.14
N LEU A 61 12.46 -3.27 10.39
CA LEU A 61 11.14 -2.84 10.87
C LEU A 61 10.95 -1.33 10.79
N GLU A 62 11.92 -0.54 11.24
CA GLU A 62 11.83 0.92 11.17
C GLU A 62 11.89 1.44 9.72
N GLY A 63 12.74 0.83 8.88
CA GLY A 63 12.81 1.16 7.46
C GLY A 63 11.48 0.88 6.76
N ALA A 64 10.87 -0.26 7.05
CA ALA A 64 9.58 -0.66 6.50
C ALA A 64 8.45 0.28 6.93
N ARG A 65 8.40 0.69 8.20
CA ARG A 65 7.43 1.69 8.67
C ARG A 65 7.56 3.00 7.91
N ARG A 66 8.77 3.51 7.73
CA ARG A 66 9.02 4.74 6.96
C ARG A 66 8.60 4.62 5.49
N VAL A 67 8.70 3.44 4.89
CA VAL A 67 8.21 3.20 3.52
C VAL A 67 6.68 3.29 3.47
N LEU A 68 5.99 2.75 4.48
CA LEU A 68 4.53 2.82 4.57
C LEU A 68 4.04 4.23 4.90
N GLU A 69 4.72 4.97 5.78
CA GLU A 69 4.39 6.37 6.07
C GLU A 69 4.48 7.25 4.81
N ARG A 70 5.56 7.11 4.03
CA ARG A 70 5.70 7.83 2.75
C ARG A 70 4.65 7.47 1.71
N ARG A 71 4.07 6.27 1.75
CA ARG A 71 2.94 5.91 0.89
C ARG A 71 1.74 6.80 1.22
N ASP A 72 1.44 6.94 2.50
CA ASP A 72 0.27 7.70 2.96
C ASP A 72 0.46 9.20 2.68
N GLU A 73 1.69 9.72 2.80
CA GLU A 73 2.05 11.10 2.43
C GLU A 73 1.81 11.44 0.95
N HIS A 74 1.93 10.47 0.02
CA HIS A 74 1.63 10.72 -1.41
C HIS A 74 0.13 10.90 -1.69
N GLY A 75 -0.75 10.61 -0.73
CA GLY A 75 -2.17 10.97 -0.75
C GLY A 75 -2.47 12.30 -0.05
N GLU A 76 -1.53 12.83 0.73
CA GLU A 76 -1.68 14.06 1.50
C GLU A 76 -1.24 15.29 0.70
N GLY A 77 -2.08 15.70 -0.25
CA GLY A 77 -1.98 17.03 -0.83
C GLY A 77 -3.36 17.65 -1.02
N ALA A 78 -3.40 18.94 -1.31
CA ALA A 78 -4.66 19.57 -1.68
C ALA A 78 -5.13 19.01 -3.04
N PRO A 79 -6.40 18.60 -3.17
CA PRO A 79 -7.00 18.33 -4.47
C PRO A 79 -6.86 19.56 -5.36
N TRP A 80 -6.71 19.35 -6.65
CA TRP A 80 -6.49 20.42 -7.61
C TRP A 80 -7.51 20.34 -8.73
N THR A 81 -7.90 21.48 -9.27
CA THR A 81 -8.80 21.55 -10.43
C THR A 81 -7.96 21.70 -11.68
N CYS A 82 -8.22 20.88 -12.68
CA CYS A 82 -7.55 20.96 -13.97
C CYS A 82 -7.89 22.30 -14.65
N PRO A 83 -6.89 23.13 -15.00
CA PRO A 83 -7.15 24.43 -15.62
C PRO A 83 -7.65 24.33 -17.07
N ASP A 84 -7.58 23.15 -17.71
CA ASP A 84 -8.03 22.93 -19.09
C ASP A 84 -9.52 22.61 -19.19
N CYS A 85 -9.97 21.66 -18.38
CA CYS A 85 -11.29 21.04 -18.49
C CYS A 85 -12.15 21.21 -17.24
N GLY A 86 -11.59 21.75 -16.15
CA GLY A 86 -12.31 21.98 -14.90
C GLY A 86 -12.50 20.75 -14.02
N GLU A 87 -11.94 19.60 -14.39
CA GLU A 87 -12.03 18.36 -13.60
C GLU A 87 -11.36 18.52 -12.22
N ARG A 88 -11.99 18.02 -11.15
CA ARG A 88 -11.41 18.05 -9.80
C ARG A 88 -10.65 16.74 -9.53
N LEU A 89 -9.34 16.85 -9.37
CA LEU A 89 -8.45 15.73 -9.15
C LEU A 89 -7.97 15.70 -7.70
N GLU A 90 -7.80 14.48 -7.18
CA GLU A 90 -7.09 14.26 -5.93
C GLU A 90 -5.59 14.55 -6.07
N ALA A 91 -4.91 14.76 -4.96
CA ALA A 91 -3.53 15.23 -4.96
C ALA A 91 -2.52 14.22 -5.53
N GLN A 92 -2.82 12.93 -5.47
CA GLN A 92 -1.93 11.89 -6.02
C GLN A 92 -1.80 11.96 -7.56
N PHE A 93 -2.71 12.65 -8.25
CA PHE A 93 -2.65 12.78 -9.70
C PHE A 93 -1.69 13.88 -10.13
N THR A 94 -0.67 13.51 -10.91
CA THR A 94 0.26 14.43 -11.58
C THR A 94 -0.25 14.92 -12.93
N SER A 95 -1.29 14.27 -13.48
CA SER A 95 -1.93 14.62 -14.74
C SER A 95 -3.44 14.45 -14.66
N CYS A 96 -4.17 15.29 -15.39
CA CYS A 96 -5.62 15.20 -15.50
C CYS A 96 -6.03 13.91 -16.22
N TRP A 97 -6.84 13.07 -15.58
CA TRP A 97 -7.34 11.83 -16.21
C TRP A 97 -8.30 12.08 -17.37
N GLN A 98 -8.98 13.24 -17.39
CA GLN A 98 -9.95 13.61 -18.43
C GLN A 98 -9.28 14.16 -19.70
N CYS A 99 -8.29 15.06 -19.56
CA CYS A 99 -7.69 15.75 -20.72
C CYS A 99 -6.17 15.53 -20.86
N GLY A 100 -5.53 14.81 -19.94
CA GLY A 100 -4.10 14.53 -19.98
C GLY A 100 -3.18 15.68 -19.54
N ARG A 101 -3.72 16.86 -19.21
CA ARG A 101 -2.91 18.02 -18.78
C ARG A 101 -2.12 17.72 -17.50
N VAL A 102 -0.81 17.96 -17.53
CA VAL A 102 0.07 17.83 -16.36
C VAL A 102 -0.23 18.95 -15.36
N ARG A 103 -0.20 18.60 -14.06
CA ARG A 103 -0.35 19.56 -12.96
C ARG A 103 0.81 20.55 -12.99
N GLU A 104 0.51 21.82 -13.28
CA GLU A 104 1.50 22.90 -13.19
C GLU A 104 1.61 23.34 -11.72
N GLY A 105 2.65 22.88 -11.01
CA GLY A 105 2.88 23.25 -9.61
C GLY A 105 3.62 22.20 -8.78
N GLY A 106 4.81 21.80 -9.23
CA GLY A 106 5.77 21.03 -8.43
C GLY A 106 7.17 21.60 -8.62
N GLY A 107 7.48 22.67 -7.88
CA GLY A 107 8.84 23.18 -7.68
C GLY A 107 9.35 22.78 -6.31
#